data_AF-A0A5K1BCM4-F1
#
_entry.id   AF-A0A5K1BCM4-F1
#
_cell.length_a   1.000
_cell.length_b   1.000
_cell.length_c   1.000
_cell.angle_alpha   90.00
_cell.angle_beta   90.00
_cell.angle_gamma   90.00
#
_symmetry.space_group_name_H-M   'P 1'
#
loop_
_entity.id
_entity.type
_entity.pdbx_description
1 polymer ?
#
loop_
_entity_poly.entity_id
_entity_poly.type
_entity_poly.pdbx_seq_one_letter_code
_entity_poly.pdbx_strand_id
1 'polypeptide(L)'
;QLADFPLYEEIRTNDDFPDEQILTTEPEPIWEMYFDGSKSTAGAGIGILFITPEREMIPYSLKLNFSCTHNMAEYEALIQGLKMLLKFKVQR
;
A
#
# COMPACT_ATOMS: atom_id res chain seq x y z
N GLN A 1 5.80 13.35 -17.72
CA GLN A 1 5.38 12.09 -18.36
C GLN A 1 5.18 11.06 -17.27
N LEU A 2 3.93 10.66 -17.05
CA LEU A 2 3.61 9.44 -16.30
C LEU A 2 3.91 8.26 -17.23
N ALA A 3 4.29 7.10 -16.68
CA ALA A 3 4.38 5.89 -17.46
C ALA A 3 2.97 5.45 -17.84
N ASP A 4 2.73 5.16 -19.13
CA ASP A 4 1.50 4.52 -19.57
C ASP A 4 1.43 3.14 -18.92
N PHE A 5 0.50 2.99 -18.00
CA PHE A 5 0.19 1.71 -17.37
C PHE A 5 -0.62 0.89 -18.40
N PRO A 6 -0.17 -0.29 -18.83
CA PRO A 6 -0.99 -1.13 -19.68
C PRO A 6 -2.25 -1.50 -18.90
N LEU A 7 -3.41 -1.25 -19.52
CA LEU A 7 -4.70 -1.72 -19.01
C LEU A 7 -4.59 -3.23 -18.82
N TYR A 8 -4.84 -3.70 -17.59
CA TYR A 8 -5.12 -5.11 -17.36
C TYR A 8 -6.40 -5.43 -18.15
N GLU A 9 -6.25 -6.01 -19.34
CA GLU A 9 -7.37 -6.69 -19.97
C GLU A 9 -7.78 -7.83 -19.03
N GLU A 10 -9.04 -7.81 -18.60
CA GLU A 10 -9.65 -8.89 -17.81
C GLU A 10 -9.61 -10.18 -18.63
N ILE A 11 -8.53 -10.95 -18.49
CA ILE A 11 -8.49 -12.33 -18.98
C ILE A 11 -9.40 -13.13 -18.05
N ARG A 12 -10.60 -13.45 -18.53
CA ARG A 12 -11.50 -14.42 -17.88
C ARG A 12 -10.87 -15.80 -18.01
N THR A 13 -10.09 -16.22 -17.03
CA THR A 13 -9.61 -17.59 -16.92
C THR A 13 -10.73 -18.45 -16.35
N ASN A 14 -11.37 -19.26 -17.19
CA ASN A 14 -12.19 -20.39 -16.74
C ASN A 14 -11.24 -21.55 -16.39
N ASP A 15 -10.49 -21.41 -15.30
CA ASP A 15 -9.72 -22.51 -14.73
C ASP A 15 -10.40 -22.94 -13.42
N ASP A 16 -11.20 -24.01 -13.49
CA ASP A 16 -11.69 -24.76 -12.34
C ASP A 16 -10.47 -25.35 -11.61
N PHE A 17 -9.96 -24.66 -10.59
CA PHE A 17 -8.94 -25.20 -9.71
C PHE A 17 -9.59 -26.21 -8.74
N PRO A 18 -9.08 -27.45 -8.65
CA PRO A 18 -9.63 -28.48 -7.75
C PRO A 18 -9.38 -28.21 -6.26
N ASP A 19 -8.80 -27.06 -5.94
CA ASP A 19 -8.37 -26.64 -4.62
C ASP A 19 -9.32 -25.60 -4.01
N GLU A 20 -10.47 -25.32 -4.65
CA GLU A 20 -11.59 -24.57 -4.08
C GLU A 20 -12.30 -25.37 -2.97
N GLN A 21 -11.53 -25.95 -2.04
CA GLN A 21 -12.00 -25.94 -0.67
C GLN A 21 -11.96 -24.47 -0.26
N ILE A 22 -13.13 -23.82 -0.39
CA ILE A 22 -13.43 -22.57 0.29
C ILE A 22 -13.18 -22.85 1.78
N LEU A 23 -11.94 -22.60 2.20
CA LEU A 23 -11.60 -22.44 3.58
C LEU A 23 -12.44 -21.25 4.00
N THR A 24 -13.62 -21.52 4.57
CA THR A 24 -14.31 -20.58 5.44
C THR A 24 -13.40 -20.40 6.65
N THR A 25 -12.29 -19.72 6.42
CA THR A 25 -11.43 -19.17 7.45
C THR A 25 -12.21 -17.99 7.98
N GLU A 26 -12.40 -17.94 9.29
CA GLU A 26 -12.80 -16.73 10.01
C GLU A 26 -12.16 -15.50 9.36
N PRO A 27 -12.87 -14.37 9.19
CA PRO A 27 -12.31 -13.20 8.52
C PRO A 27 -10.99 -12.84 9.19
N GLU A 28 -9.88 -13.10 8.50
CA GLU A 28 -8.58 -12.75 9.04
C GLU A 28 -8.58 -11.24 9.30
N PRO A 29 -7.97 -10.77 10.40
CA PRO A 29 -7.91 -9.35 10.70
C PRO A 29 -7.23 -8.58 9.55
N ILE A 30 -8.04 -7.89 8.73
CA ILE A 30 -7.58 -7.13 7.57
C ILE A 30 -7.07 -5.76 8.01
N TRP A 31 -5.87 -5.41 7.55
CA TRP A 31 -5.33 -4.05 7.64
C TRP A 31 -5.56 -3.33 6.31
N GLU A 32 -6.04 -2.09 6.37
CA GLU A 32 -6.12 -1.22 5.19
C GLU A 32 -4.97 -0.21 5.26
N MET A 33 -4.39 0.12 4.10
CA MET A 33 -3.31 1.09 4.00
C MET A 33 -3.57 2.03 2.84
N TYR A 34 -3.62 3.33 3.13
CA TYR A 34 -3.63 4.41 2.15
C TYR A 34 -2.29 5.13 2.21
N PHE A 35 -1.79 5.59 1.07
CA PHE A 35 -0.54 6.32 0.98
C PHE A 35 -0.62 7.37 -0.12
N ASP A 36 0.18 8.43 0.04
CA ASP A 36 0.34 9.49 -0.93
C ASP A 36 1.74 10.09 -0.79
N GLY A 37 2.38 10.38 -1.92
CA GLY A 37 3.68 10.99 -1.99
C GLY A 37 3.65 12.33 -2.70
N SER A 38 4.13 13.37 -2.03
CA SER A 38 4.13 14.72 -2.58
C SER A 38 5.54 15.28 -2.75
N LYS A 39 5.74 16.01 -3.83
CA LYS A 39 6.96 16.78 -4.09
C LYS A 39 6.61 18.23 -4.37
N SER A 40 7.35 19.15 -3.76
CA SER A 40 7.23 20.60 -3.93
C SER A 40 8.60 21.23 -4.16
N THR A 41 8.64 22.56 -4.36
CA THR A 41 9.90 23.32 -4.38
C THR A 41 10.58 23.37 -3.00
N ALA A 42 9.82 23.22 -1.92
CA ALA A 42 10.34 23.20 -0.55
C ALA A 42 10.87 21.81 -0.11
N GLY A 43 10.72 20.80 -0.96
CA GLY A 43 11.11 19.42 -0.69
C GLY A 43 9.98 18.44 -0.95
N ALA A 44 10.18 17.20 -0.53
CA ALA A 44 9.21 16.12 -0.69
C ALA A 44 8.83 15.48 0.64
N GLY A 45 7.68 14.83 0.66
CA GLY A 45 7.16 14.14 1.82
C GLY A 45 6.20 13.05 1.41
N ILE A 46 5.91 12.18 2.37
CA ILE A 46 4.98 11.06 2.21
C ILE A 46 3.95 11.09 3.33
N GLY A 47 2.73 10.69 3.01
CA GLY A 47 1.64 10.44 3.94
C GLY A 47 1.24 8.97 3.86
N ILE A 48 0.97 8.36 5.00
CA ILE A 48 0.48 6.98 5.11
C ILE A 48 -0.64 6.97 6.16
N LEU A 49 -1.71 6.22 5.91
CA LEU A 49 -2.78 5.96 6.86
C LEU A 49 -2.99 4.46 6.96
N PHE A 50 -2.81 3.90 8.14
CA PHE A 50 -3.23 2.54 8.43
C PHE A 50 -4.62 2.56 9.08
N ILE A 51 -5.47 1.62 8.67
CA ILE A 51 -6.69 1.28 9.38
C ILE A 51 -6.52 -0.13 9.93
N THR A 52 -6.56 -0.26 11.25
CA THR A 52 -6.43 -1.55 11.92
C THR A 52 -7.69 -2.39 11.69
N PRO A 53 -7.63 -3.71 11.90
CA PRO A 53 -8.81 -4.57 11.95
C PRO A 53 -9.87 -4.07 12.94
N GLU A 54 -9.43 -3.44 14.03
CA GLU A 54 -10.26 -2.82 15.05
C GLU A 54 -10.82 -1.43 14.64
N ARG A 55 -10.61 -1.03 13.38
CA ARG A 55 -11.04 0.25 12.78
C ARG A 55 -10.36 1.48 13.36
N GLU A 56 -9.19 1.32 13.99
CA GLU A 56 -8.38 2.45 14.45
C GLU A 56 -7.61 3.05 13.29
N MET A 57 -7.57 4.38 13.21
CA MET A 57 -6.83 5.12 12.19
C MET A 57 -5.48 5.58 12.73
N ILE A 58 -4.40 5.18 12.08
CA ILE A 58 -3.03 5.51 12.50
C ILE A 58 -2.33 6.28 11.36
N PRO A 59 -2.36 7.62 11.38
CA PRO A 59 -1.74 8.44 10.36
C PRO A 59 -0.23 8.63 10.61
N TYR A 60 0.53 8.67 9.51
CA TYR A 60 1.96 8.95 9.48
C TYR A 60 2.28 9.97 8.39
N SER A 61 3.23 10.85 8.68
CA SER A 61 3.81 11.74 7.69
C SER A 61 5.33 11.82 7.90
N LEU A 62 6.07 11.74 6.80
CA LEU A 62 7.53 11.79 6.82
C LEU A 62 8.03 12.74 5.74
N LYS A 63 9.03 13.57 6.09
CA LYS A 63 9.76 14.38 5.12
C LYS A 63 10.85 13.53 4.47
N LEU A 64 10.92 13.55 3.14
CA LEU A 64 12.01 12.93 2.40
C LEU A 64 13.21 13.88 2.40
N ASN A 65 14.36 13.39 2.83
CA ASN A 65 15.61 14.15 2.91
C ASN A 65 16.52 13.97 1.67
N PHE A 66 15.94 13.52 0.56
CA PHE A 66 16.63 13.35 -0.72
C PHE A 66 15.81 13.99 -1.85
N SER A 67 16.48 14.29 -2.96
CA SER A 67 15.82 14.81 -4.16
C SER A 67 15.03 13.69 -4.85
N CYS A 68 13.76 13.94 -5.16
CA CYS A 68 12.90 12.97 -5.82
C CYS A 68 11.95 13.67 -6.81
N THR A 69 11.37 12.88 -7.73
CA THR A 69 10.22 13.30 -8.55
C THR A 69 8.92 13.05 -7.79
N HIS A 70 7.78 13.50 -8.34
CA HIS A 70 6.45 13.19 -7.77
C HIS A 70 6.22 11.68 -7.67
N ASN A 71 6.42 10.95 -8.76
CA ASN A 71 6.26 9.48 -8.77
C ASN A 71 7.21 8.79 -7.78
N MET A 72 8.45 9.27 -7.64
CA MET A 72 9.36 8.72 -6.64
C MET A 72 8.82 8.91 -5.23
N ALA A 73 8.21 10.05 -4.90
CA ALA A 73 7.59 10.26 -3.59
C ALA A 73 6.43 9.26 -3.37
N GLU A 74 5.60 9.00 -4.39
CA GLU A 74 4.49 8.04 -4.32
C GLU A 74 5.00 6.62 -4.05
N TYR A 75 6.02 6.17 -4.79
CA TYR A 75 6.62 4.85 -4.57
C TYR A 75 7.28 4.74 -3.20
N GLU A 76 7.92 5.81 -2.74
CA GLU A 76 8.52 5.85 -1.40
C GLU A 76 7.46 5.77 -0.30
N ALA A 77 6.29 6.41 -0.49
CA ALA A 77 5.16 6.30 0.42
C ALA A 77 4.68 4.84 0.55
N LEU A 78 4.52 4.15 -0.58
CA LEU A 78 4.17 2.72 -0.61
C LEU A 78 5.22 1.85 0.09
N ILE A 79 6.50 2.00 -0.28
CA ILE A 79 7.59 1.17 0.26
C ILE A 79 7.72 1.35 1.77
N GLN A 80 7.65 2.60 2.26
CA GLN A 80 7.73 2.88 3.69
C GLN A 80 6.50 2.38 4.44
N GLY A 81 5.31 2.51 3.85
CA GLY A 81 4.07 1.93 4.37
C GLY A 81 4.17 0.42 4.55
N LEU A 82 4.62 -0.32 3.53
CA LEU A 82 4.80 -1.77 3.61
C LEU A 82 5.82 -2.18 4.68
N LYS A 83 6.97 -1.49 4.77
CA LYS A 83 7.96 -1.75 5.83
C LYS A 83 7.40 -1.53 7.23
N MET A 84 6.54 -0.52 7.42
CA MET A 84 5.89 -0.25 8.69
C MET A 84 4.85 -1.31 9.02
N LEU A 85 4.02 -1.69 8.04
CA LEU A 85 3.01 -2.73 8.20
C LEU A 85 3.63 -4.08 8.59
N LEU A 86 4.75 -4.46 7.96
CA LEU A 86 5.50 -5.67 8.32
C LEU A 86 5.99 -5.62 9.77
N LYS A 87 6.46 -4.45 10.25
CA LYS A 87 6.87 -4.30 11.64
C LYS A 87 5.70 -4.45 12.61
N PHE A 88 4.52 -3.93 12.27
CA PHE A 88 3.31 -4.12 13.10
C PHE A 88 2.87 -5.58 13.17
N LYS A 89 2.96 -6.32 12.05
CA LYS A 89 2.63 -7.75 12.04
C LYS A 89 3.64 -8.60 12.82
N VAL A 90 4.93 -8.24 12.83
CA VAL A 90 5.97 -8.97 13.58
C VAL A 90 5.91 -8.70 15.09
N GLN A 91 5.38 -7.55 15.52
CA GLN A 91 5.27 -7.19 16.93
C GLN A 91 4.01 -7.74 17.63
N ARG A 92 3.16 -8.50 16.93
CA ARG A 92 1.90 -9.04 17.44
C ARG A 92 2.02 -10.52 17.78
#